data_AF-A0A962QSX6-F1
#
_entry.id   AF-A0A962QSX6-F1
#
_cell.length_a   1.000
_cell.length_b   1.000
_cell.length_c   1.000
_cell.angle_alpha   90.00
_cell.angle_beta   90.00
_cell.angle_gamma   90.00
#
_symmetry.space_group_name_H-M   'P 1'
#
loop_
_entity.id
_entity.type
_entity.pdbx_description
1 polymer ?
#
loop_
_entity_poly.entity_id
_entity_poly.type
_entity_poly.pdbx_seq_one_letter_code
_entity_poly.pdbx_strand_id
1 'polypeptide(L)'
;MKILLLGATGQVGWELARTLSLLGQVVTTSRSGNTDLHLDTGNLSTLGAMLDATAPDVIVNATAYTAVDKAESEPELAMRLNGEVPGLLAREAARRGALLVHYSTDYVFDGSGDAPRAEDAPTAPLSVYGQTKLEGEEAIRASGCRHLILRTSW
;
A
#
# COMPACT_ATOMS: atom_id res chain seq x y z
N MET A 1 -5.01 -0.52 -20.45
CA MET A 1 -4.36 -0.74 -19.15
C MET A 1 -5.42 -1.07 -18.12
N LYS A 2 -5.23 -2.12 -17.33
CA LYS A 2 -6.09 -2.54 -16.23
C LYS A 2 -5.41 -2.26 -14.90
N ILE A 3 -6.14 -1.62 -13.99
CA ILE A 3 -5.66 -1.13 -12.71
C ILE A 3 -6.46 -1.80 -11.61
N LEU A 4 -5.81 -2.54 -10.72
CA LEU A 4 -6.43 -3.04 -9.49
C LEU A 4 -6.18 -2.05 -8.36
N LEU A 5 -7.24 -1.44 -7.83
CA LEU A 5 -7.17 -0.48 -6.73
C LEU A 5 -7.64 -1.12 -5.42
N LEU A 6 -6.72 -1.29 -4.47
CA LEU A 6 -7.02 -1.79 -3.14
C LEU A 6 -7.32 -0.62 -2.20
N GLY A 7 -8.37 -0.74 -1.39
CA GLY A 7 -8.74 0.28 -0.40
C GLY A 7 -9.59 1.40 -0.98
N ALA A 8 -10.41 1.11 -1.98
CA ALA A 8 -11.19 2.12 -2.73
C ALA A 8 -12.21 2.90 -1.87
N THR A 9 -12.55 2.42 -0.67
CA THR A 9 -13.46 3.10 0.26
C THR A 9 -12.74 3.99 1.29
N GLY A 10 -11.40 3.98 1.33
CA GLY A 10 -10.61 4.93 2.11
C GLY A 10 -10.52 6.31 1.44
N GLN A 11 -10.03 7.32 2.16
CA GLN A 11 -9.96 8.71 1.66
C GLN A 11 -9.20 8.83 0.33
N VAL A 12 -7.96 8.32 0.30
CA VAL A 12 -7.12 8.33 -0.92
C VAL A 12 -7.70 7.42 -2.00
N GLY A 13 -8.14 6.22 -1.62
CA GLY A 13 -8.71 5.25 -2.57
C GLY A 13 -9.97 5.77 -3.26
N TRP A 14 -10.82 6.52 -2.56
CA TRP A 14 -12.04 7.09 -3.13
C TRP A 14 -11.74 8.07 -4.26
N GLU A 15 -10.78 8.97 -4.06
CA GLU A 15 -10.38 9.91 -5.12
C GLU A 15 -9.64 9.19 -6.25
N LEU A 16 -8.75 8.25 -5.91
CA LEU A 16 -8.04 7.45 -6.91
C LEU A 16 -8.97 6.65 -7.83
N ALA A 17 -10.08 6.12 -7.33
CA ALA A 17 -11.05 5.41 -8.17
C ALA A 17 -11.55 6.33 -9.31
N ARG A 18 -11.76 7.61 -9.02
CA ARG A 18 -12.20 8.62 -10.00
C ARG A 18 -11.05 9.02 -10.92
N THR A 19 -9.90 9.39 -10.37
CA THR A 19 -8.77 9.90 -11.18
C THR A 19 -8.18 8.82 -12.08
N LEU A 20 -8.01 7.60 -11.57
CA LEU A 20 -7.41 6.49 -12.33
C LEU A 20 -8.33 5.97 -13.43
N SER A 21 -9.65 6.17 -13.33
CA SER A 21 -10.61 5.79 -14.38
C SER A 21 -10.34 6.49 -15.73
N LEU A 22 -9.66 7.64 -15.69
CA LEU A 22 -9.22 8.38 -16.89
C LEU A 22 -8.01 7.73 -17.57
N LEU A 23 -7.27 6.88 -16.87
CA LEU A 23 -6.04 6.24 -17.35
C LEU A 23 -6.24 4.78 -17.80
N GLY A 24 -7.33 4.15 -17.39
CA GLY A 24 -7.61 2.76 -17.73
C GLY A 24 -8.81 2.17 -17.02
N GLN A 25 -9.02 0.87 -17.21
CA GLN A 25 -10.08 0.14 -16.54
C GLN A 25 -9.69 -0.10 -15.08
N VAL A 26 -10.41 0.52 -14.14
CA VAL A 26 -10.19 0.33 -12.70
C VAL A 26 -11.08 -0.80 -12.19
N VAL A 27 -10.49 -1.73 -11.46
CA VAL A 27 -11.17 -2.75 -10.66
C VAL A 27 -10.92 -2.41 -9.20
N THR A 28 -11.98 -2.08 -8.47
CA THR A 28 -11.91 -1.62 -7.09
C THR A 28 -12.08 -2.75 -6.09
N THR A 29 -11.31 -2.71 -5.00
CA THR A 29 -11.46 -3.64 -3.89
C THR A 29 -11.58 -2.92 -2.55
N SER A 30 -12.37 -3.51 -1.65
CA SER A 30 -12.48 -3.07 -0.26
C SER A 30 -12.92 -4.20 0.65
N ARG A 31 -12.67 -4.05 1.96
CA ARG A 31 -13.22 -4.95 2.98
C ARG A 31 -14.72 -4.72 3.19
N SER A 32 -15.20 -3.51 2.95
CA SER A 32 -16.58 -3.11 3.18
C SER A 32 -17.01 -2.07 2.15
N GLY A 33 -18.17 -2.28 1.53
CA GLY A 33 -18.78 -1.31 0.62
C GLY A 33 -19.18 -1.90 -0.73
N ASN A 34 -19.67 -1.03 -1.61
CA ASN A 34 -20.07 -1.36 -2.96
C ASN A 34 -18.88 -1.18 -3.92
N THR A 35 -17.96 -2.16 -3.92
CA THR A 35 -16.80 -2.22 -4.84
C THR A 35 -16.92 -3.44 -5.76
N ASP A 36 -16.12 -3.47 -6.84
CA ASP A 36 -16.17 -4.56 -7.83
C ASP A 36 -15.85 -5.92 -7.20
N LEU A 37 -14.89 -5.93 -6.26
CA LEU A 37 -14.44 -7.13 -5.56
C LEU A 37 -14.34 -6.88 -4.05
N HIS A 38 -14.56 -7.93 -3.28
CA HIS A 38 -14.32 -7.93 -1.84
C HIS A 38 -12.89 -8.41 -1.53
N LEU A 39 -12.15 -7.66 -0.72
CA LEU A 39 -10.82 -8.04 -0.24
C LEU A 39 -10.64 -7.63 1.22
N ASP A 40 -10.39 -8.61 2.08
CA ASP A 40 -9.91 -8.36 3.44
C ASP A 40 -8.38 -8.47 3.48
N THR A 41 -7.70 -7.34 3.70
CA THR A 41 -6.24 -7.32 3.80
C THR A 41 -5.71 -8.03 5.05
N GLY A 42 -6.56 -8.31 6.04
CA GLY A 42 -6.22 -9.20 7.17
C GLY A 42 -6.12 -10.68 6.79
N ASN A 43 -6.75 -11.08 5.67
CA ASN A 43 -6.75 -12.44 5.15
C ASN A 43 -6.57 -12.46 3.62
N LEU A 44 -5.31 -12.56 3.19
CA LEU A 44 -4.94 -12.52 1.77
C LEU A 44 -5.02 -13.86 1.04
N SER A 45 -5.66 -14.88 1.61
CA SER A 45 -5.75 -16.21 0.98
C SER A 45 -6.36 -16.19 -0.43
N THR A 46 -7.24 -15.22 -0.72
CA THR A 46 -7.91 -15.05 -2.02
C THR A 46 -7.18 -14.13 -2.99
N LEU A 47 -6.12 -13.45 -2.56
CA LEU A 47 -5.47 -12.39 -3.35
C LEU A 47 -4.81 -12.94 -4.62
N GLY A 48 -4.15 -14.10 -4.55
CA GLY A 48 -3.51 -14.72 -5.73
C GLY A 48 -4.52 -15.03 -6.83
N ALA A 49 -5.63 -15.69 -6.47
CA ALA A 49 -6.71 -16.01 -7.40
C ALA A 49 -7.38 -14.76 -7.96
N MET A 50 -7.56 -13.73 -7.12
CA MET A 50 -8.05 -12.42 -7.56
C MET A 50 -7.14 -11.77 -8.59
N LEU A 51 -5.83 -11.79 -8.36
CA LEU A 51 -4.82 -11.23 -9.28
C LEU A 51 -4.72 -12.04 -10.57
N ASP A 52 -4.94 -13.35 -10.54
CA ASP A 52 -5.00 -14.17 -11.75
C ASP A 52 -6.26 -13.89 -12.58
N ALA A 53 -7.42 -13.80 -11.93
CA ALA A 53 -8.69 -13.52 -12.60
C ALA A 53 -8.73 -12.08 -13.16
N THR A 54 -8.19 -11.12 -12.43
CA THR A 54 -8.17 -9.72 -12.86
C THR A 54 -7.04 -9.45 -13.85
N ALA A 55 -5.88 -10.09 -13.71
CA ALA A 55 -4.68 -9.86 -14.53
C ALA A 55 -4.37 -8.36 -14.71
N PRO A 56 -4.06 -7.62 -13.61
CA PRO A 56 -3.83 -6.18 -13.69
C PRO A 56 -2.45 -5.85 -14.25
N ASP A 57 -2.37 -4.76 -15.03
CA ASP A 57 -1.10 -4.16 -15.46
C ASP A 57 -0.48 -3.32 -14.32
N VAL A 58 -1.34 -2.75 -13.47
CA VAL A 58 -0.96 -1.91 -12.32
C VAL A 58 -1.76 -2.32 -11.10
N ILE A 59 -1.07 -2.50 -9.97
CA ILE A 59 -1.65 -2.71 -8.65
C ILE A 59 -1.43 -1.43 -7.85
N VAL A 60 -2.51 -0.77 -7.42
CA VAL A 60 -2.46 0.43 -6.60
C VAL A 60 -2.92 0.08 -5.19
N ASN A 61 -2.01 0.13 -4.23
CA ASN A 61 -2.28 -0.16 -2.84
C ASN A 61 -2.52 1.13 -2.04
N ALA A 62 -3.79 1.47 -1.83
CA ALA A 62 -4.24 2.55 -0.95
C ALA A 62 -4.76 2.01 0.41
N THR A 63 -4.39 0.78 0.79
CA THR A 63 -4.71 0.21 2.10
C THR A 63 -3.57 0.43 3.09
N ALA A 64 -3.93 0.68 4.36
CA ALA A 64 -3.00 0.78 5.48
C ALA A 64 -3.76 0.66 6.80
N TYR A 65 -3.06 0.28 7.86
CA TYR A 65 -3.49 0.53 9.23
C TYR A 65 -3.05 1.95 9.61
N THR A 66 -4.00 2.89 9.67
CA THR A 66 -3.71 4.33 9.84
C THR A 66 -4.03 4.87 11.24
N ALA A 67 -4.45 4.04 12.18
CA ALA A 67 -4.69 4.46 13.56
C ALA A 67 -3.35 4.53 14.32
N VAL A 68 -2.61 5.62 14.13
CA VAL A 68 -1.22 5.80 14.62
C VAL A 68 -1.07 5.43 16.09
N ASP A 69 -1.87 6.03 16.99
CA ASP A 69 -1.79 5.76 18.43
C ASP A 69 -2.10 4.31 18.78
N LYS A 70 -3.05 3.68 18.06
CA LYS A 70 -3.43 2.30 18.31
C LYS A 70 -2.37 1.30 17.84
N ALA A 71 -1.55 1.68 16.87
CA ALA A 71 -0.48 0.82 16.37
C ALA A 71 0.50 0.42 17.51
N GLU A 72 0.71 1.30 18.49
CA GLU A 72 1.54 1.01 19.67
C GLU A 72 0.98 -0.16 20.50
N SER A 73 -0.36 -0.24 20.62
CA SER A 73 -1.04 -1.33 21.33
C SER A 73 -1.36 -2.56 20.45
N GLU A 74 -1.33 -2.40 19.13
CA GLU A 74 -1.65 -3.44 18.14
C GLU A 74 -0.50 -3.67 17.14
N PRO A 75 0.76 -3.87 17.59
CA PRO A 75 1.92 -3.88 16.71
C PRO A 75 1.90 -5.00 15.68
N GLU A 76 1.36 -6.18 16.04
CA GLU A 76 1.23 -7.31 15.11
C GLU A 76 0.24 -7.03 13.99
N LEU A 77 -0.88 -6.35 14.30
CA LEU A 77 -1.86 -5.97 13.29
C LEU A 77 -1.32 -4.87 12.38
N ALA A 78 -0.63 -3.88 12.95
CA ALA A 78 0.06 -2.86 12.20
C ALA A 78 1.10 -3.48 11.25
N MET A 79 1.95 -4.40 11.74
CA MET A 79 2.94 -5.10 10.92
C MET A 79 2.30 -5.91 9.80
N ARG A 80 1.24 -6.66 10.11
CA ARG A 80 0.50 -7.43 9.09
C ARG A 80 0.00 -6.54 7.97
N LEU A 81 -0.68 -5.44 8.29
CA LEU A 81 -1.33 -4.60 7.28
C LEU A 81 -0.38 -3.62 6.59
N ASN A 82 0.61 -3.07 7.29
CA ASN A 82 1.53 -2.07 6.74
C ASN A 82 2.84 -2.68 6.22
N GLY A 83 3.28 -3.82 6.74
CA GLY A 83 4.53 -4.48 6.35
C GLY A 83 4.31 -5.69 5.43
N GLU A 84 3.60 -6.70 5.92
CA GLU A 84 3.46 -7.99 5.24
C GLU A 84 2.60 -7.92 3.98
N VAL A 85 1.46 -7.22 4.04
CA VAL A 85 0.53 -7.04 2.91
C VAL A 85 1.24 -6.38 1.71
N PRO A 86 1.95 -5.23 1.85
CA PRO A 86 2.73 -4.66 0.75
C PRO A 86 3.78 -5.61 0.17
N GLY A 87 4.52 -6.33 1.04
CA GLY A 87 5.50 -7.31 0.58
C GLY A 87 4.89 -8.45 -0.25
N LEU A 88 3.70 -8.93 0.13
CA LEU A 88 2.99 -9.94 -0.65
C LEU A 88 2.51 -9.39 -2.00
N LEU A 89 1.93 -8.18 -2.01
CA LEU A 89 1.55 -7.52 -3.25
C LEU A 89 2.74 -7.34 -4.19
N ALA A 90 3.91 -7.00 -3.65
CA ALA A 90 5.13 -6.81 -4.42
C ALA A 90 5.62 -8.12 -5.06
N ARG A 91 5.58 -9.25 -4.34
CA ARG A 91 5.89 -10.57 -4.90
C ARG A 91 4.93 -10.96 -6.02
N GLU A 92 3.63 -10.73 -5.85
CA GLU A 92 2.64 -11.04 -6.89
C GLU A 92 2.76 -10.12 -8.11
N ALA A 93 3.13 -8.85 -7.90
CA ALA A 93 3.44 -7.89 -8.96
C ALA A 93 4.65 -8.35 -9.77
N ALA A 94 5.75 -8.73 -9.10
CA ALA A 94 6.95 -9.28 -9.74
C ALA A 94 6.62 -10.51 -10.60
N ARG A 95 5.84 -11.44 -10.07
CA ARG A 95 5.43 -12.67 -10.78
C ARG A 95 4.68 -12.38 -12.09
N ARG A 96 3.95 -11.27 -12.16
CA ARG A 96 3.12 -10.89 -13.32
C ARG A 96 3.74 -9.81 -14.20
N GLY A 97 4.87 -9.23 -13.79
CA GLY A 97 5.42 -8.05 -14.45
C GLY A 97 4.55 -6.79 -14.30
N ALA A 98 3.65 -6.76 -13.32
CA ALA A 98 2.80 -5.61 -13.03
C ALA A 98 3.58 -4.51 -12.30
N LEU A 99 3.14 -3.26 -12.46
CA LEU A 99 3.62 -2.13 -11.66
C LEU A 99 2.90 -2.09 -10.32
N LEU A 100 3.63 -2.00 -9.21
CA LEU A 100 3.06 -1.73 -7.89
C LEU A 100 3.18 -0.25 -7.53
N VAL A 101 2.07 0.41 -7.20
CA VAL A 101 2.06 1.76 -6.62
C VAL A 101 1.64 1.64 -5.16
N HIS A 102 2.47 2.12 -4.24
CA HIS A 102 2.23 2.03 -2.80
C HIS A 102 2.35 3.40 -2.13
N TYR A 103 1.40 3.71 -1.25
CA TYR A 103 1.42 4.92 -0.45
C TYR A 103 2.08 4.66 0.91
N SER A 104 3.10 5.44 1.22
CA SER A 104 3.81 5.45 2.50
C SER A 104 3.59 6.79 3.24
N THR A 105 4.43 7.10 4.21
CA THR A 105 4.27 8.21 5.15
C THR A 105 5.61 8.90 5.41
N ASP A 106 5.55 10.15 5.83
CA ASP A 106 6.64 10.89 6.47
C ASP A 106 7.10 10.31 7.81
N TYR A 107 6.27 9.51 8.49
CA TYR A 107 6.59 8.87 9.78
C TYR A 107 7.72 7.82 9.68
N VAL A 108 8.23 7.54 8.48
CA VAL A 108 9.46 6.77 8.28
C VAL A 108 10.72 7.56 8.68
N PHE A 109 10.61 8.87 8.85
CA PHE A 109 11.68 9.74 9.33
C PHE A 109 11.55 10.00 10.84
N ASP A 110 12.62 10.55 11.43
CA ASP A 110 12.68 10.89 12.86
C ASP A 110 12.03 12.25 13.19
N GLY A 111 11.53 12.98 12.19
CA GLY A 111 10.92 14.29 12.37
C GLY A 111 11.88 15.40 12.81
N SER A 112 13.20 15.15 12.82
CA SER A 112 14.18 16.15 13.24
C SER A 112 14.45 17.20 12.15
N GLY A 113 14.76 18.44 12.56
CA GLY A 113 15.10 19.53 11.64
C GLY A 113 13.93 20.09 10.83
N ASP A 114 14.18 21.21 10.14
CA ASP A 114 13.16 22.00 9.44
C ASP A 114 13.33 22.01 7.91
N ALA A 115 14.36 21.32 7.40
CA ALA A 115 14.63 21.25 5.98
C ALA A 115 13.73 20.20 5.30
N PRO A 116 13.28 20.44 4.05
CA PRO A 116 12.59 19.42 3.26
C PRO A 116 13.43 18.14 3.15
N ARG A 117 12.78 16.98 3.28
CA ARG A 117 13.43 15.66 3.17
C ARG A 117 13.48 15.21 1.71
N ALA A 118 14.67 14.83 1.25
CA ALA A 118 14.84 14.13 -0.02
C ALA A 118 14.40 12.67 0.08
N GLU A 119 14.08 12.04 -1.04
CA GLU A 119 13.60 10.65 -1.09
C GLU A 119 14.65 9.63 -0.61
N ASP A 120 15.93 9.96 -0.77
CA ASP A 120 17.09 9.17 -0.34
C ASP A 120 17.61 9.52 1.06
N ALA A 121 16.96 10.45 1.76
CA ALA A 121 17.33 10.78 3.13
C ALA A 121 17.21 9.54 4.05
N PRO A 122 18.12 9.39 5.04
CA PRO A 122 18.05 8.28 5.98
C PRO A 122 16.71 8.24 6.73
N THR A 123 16.15 7.04 6.85
CA THR A 123 14.93 6.78 7.63
C THR A 123 15.29 6.42 9.07
N ALA A 124 14.42 6.79 10.00
CA ALA A 124 14.59 6.58 11.45
C ALA A 124 13.24 6.74 12.16
N PRO A 125 12.26 5.86 11.90
CA PRO A 125 10.91 5.99 12.44
C PRO A 125 10.92 5.94 13.97
N LEU A 126 10.08 6.77 14.59
CA LEU A 126 9.96 6.86 16.06
C LEU A 126 8.72 6.15 16.63
N SER A 127 7.83 5.64 15.77
CA SER A 127 6.58 4.98 16.17
C SER A 127 6.42 3.62 15.51
N VAL A 128 5.59 2.76 16.10
CA VAL A 128 5.24 1.46 15.50
C VAL A 128 4.56 1.65 14.14
N TYR A 129 3.73 2.68 13.98
CA TYR A 129 3.17 3.02 12.67
C TYR A 129 4.26 3.32 11.64
N GLY A 130 5.20 4.21 11.97
CA GLY A 130 6.32 4.56 11.08
C GLY A 130 7.20 3.35 10.74
N GLN A 131 7.54 2.55 11.75
CA GLN A 131 8.35 1.34 11.58
C GLN A 131 7.67 0.35 10.64
N THR A 132 6.39 0.03 10.88
CA THR A 132 5.67 -0.96 10.06
C THR A 132 5.45 -0.47 8.62
N LYS A 133 5.31 0.84 8.40
CA LYS A 133 5.26 1.43 7.05
C LYS A 133 6.62 1.34 6.34
N LEU A 134 7.72 1.58 7.06
CA LEU A 134 9.07 1.40 6.53
C LEU A 134 9.37 -0.06 6.18
N GLU A 135 8.93 -1.02 7.00
CA GLU A 135 9.08 -2.46 6.71
C GLU A 135 8.35 -2.86 5.43
N GLY A 136 7.16 -2.31 5.17
CA GLY A 136 6.44 -2.53 3.91
C GLY A 136 7.17 -1.96 2.71
N GLU A 137 7.75 -0.78 2.88
CA GLU A 137 8.64 -0.14 1.91
C GLU A 137 9.86 -1.01 1.57
N GLU A 138 10.56 -1.54 2.57
CA GLU A 138 11.71 -2.42 2.37
C GLU A 138 11.30 -3.76 1.73
N ALA A 139 10.19 -4.34 2.14
CA ALA A 139 9.66 -5.57 1.55
C ALA A 139 9.31 -5.39 0.06
N ILE A 140 8.79 -4.23 -0.33
CA ILE A 140 8.56 -3.89 -1.74
C ILE A 140 9.89 -3.85 -2.51
N ARG A 141 10.89 -3.12 -2.00
CA ARG A 141 12.20 -2.99 -2.66
C ARG A 141 12.89 -4.35 -2.81
N ALA A 142 12.90 -5.15 -1.76
CA ALA A 142 13.49 -6.48 -1.72
C ALA A 142 12.84 -7.47 -2.71
N SER A 143 11.59 -7.25 -3.10
CA SER A 143 10.88 -8.13 -4.05
C SER A 143 11.42 -8.05 -5.49
N GLY A 144 12.10 -6.96 -5.85
CA GLY A 144 12.55 -6.70 -7.23
C GLY A 144 11.42 -6.38 -8.21
N CYS A 145 10.19 -6.17 -7.74
CA CYS A 145 9.09 -5.76 -8.62
C CYS A 145 9.30 -4.33 -9.15
N ARG A 146 8.66 -4.02 -10.29
CA ARG A 146 8.53 -2.63 -10.73
C ARG A 146 7.62 -1.91 -9.74
N HIS A 147 8.09 -0.84 -9.11
CA HIS A 147 7.33 -0.14 -8.10
C HIS A 147 7.48 1.38 -8.12
N LEU A 148 6.49 2.04 -7.52
CA LEU A 148 6.51 3.43 -7.07
C LEU A 148 6.08 3.46 -5.61
N ILE A 149 6.87 4.12 -4.77
CA ILE A 149 6.55 4.37 -3.36
C ILE A 149 6.35 5.87 -3.20
N LEU A 150 5.16 6.26 -2.75
CA LEU A 150 4.75 7.65 -2.60
C LEU A 150 4.61 7.96 -1.11
N ARG A 151 5.59 8.64 -0.50
CA ARG A 151 5.47 9.14 0.88
C ARG A 151 4.63 10.41 0.87
N THR A 152 3.57 10.44 1.67
CA THR A 152 2.67 11.60 1.81
C THR A 152 2.52 11.99 3.27
N SER A 153 2.19 13.25 3.52
CA SER A 153 2.01 13.82 4.86
C SER A 153 0.95 14.93 4.83
N TRP A 154 0.66 15.51 5.99
CA TRP A 154 -0.29 16.60 6.19
C TRP A 154 0.40 17.76 6.91
#